data_AF-A0A7C1BGV3-F1
#
_entry.id   AF-A0A7C1BGV3-F1
#
_cell.length_a   1.000
_cell.length_b   1.000
_cell.length_c   1.000
_cell.angle_alpha   90.00
_cell.angle_beta   90.00
_cell.angle_gamma   90.00
#
_symmetry.space_group_name_H-M   'P 1'
#
loop_
_entity.id
_entity.type
_entity.pdbx_description
1 polymer ?
#
loop_
_entity_poly.entity_id
_entity_poly.type
_entity_poly.pdbx_seq_one_letter_code
_entity_poly.pdbx_strand_id
1 'polypeptide(L)'
;MEEWKMKLEELLQDEEIREALRKIIEYEEREEERMKNDPVFKGIDIKPFWSWKDVKVPWNIIRKLLLADLVDALGRRHYILKDREKTKALLEMYEQKIKVPETPVEEVKFEEIKIPDDIFDIIIGHDKIKKLFLMSIKSEKPTHILLIGPPACAKTLFLLEVSRLPGAFYVLGGSTTKVGLIDQLFQLQPRFVLIDELDKMEKDDLVALLSLMETGIVKEVKHGKTREIRLPAKVYAACNETKGLPPELLSRFHFKINLKPYTREEFIKVSTMTLVKREGTDKELAEYISKKLSQFSLDVRDSIGVARMAKTKEDVDFLIELKKEYL
;
A
#
# COMPACT_ATOMS: atom_id res chain seq x y z
N MET A 1 -9.47 32.15 24.45
CA MET A 1 -10.12 31.75 23.18
C MET A 1 -9.46 30.53 22.56
N GLU A 2 -8.14 30.35 22.68
CA GLU A 2 -7.41 29.14 22.25
C GLU A 2 -7.92 27.80 22.84
N GLU A 3 -8.23 27.74 24.15
CA GLU A 3 -8.52 26.46 24.82
C GLU A 3 -9.87 25.85 24.42
N TRP A 4 -10.87 26.70 24.17
CA TRP A 4 -12.20 26.30 23.68
C TRP A 4 -12.14 25.78 22.24
N LYS A 5 -11.35 26.44 21.39
CA LYS A 5 -11.16 26.05 19.98
C LYS A 5 -10.47 24.70 19.86
N MET A 6 -9.46 24.43 20.70
CA MET A 6 -8.70 23.18 20.68
C MET A 6 -9.54 21.97 21.13
N LYS A 7 -10.34 22.12 22.20
CA LYS A 7 -11.28 21.07 22.68
C LYS A 7 -12.38 20.78 21.66
N LEU A 8 -12.86 21.81 20.96
CA LEU A 8 -13.88 21.66 19.93
C LEU A 8 -13.34 21.00 18.65
N GLU A 9 -12.12 21.33 18.20
CA GLU A 9 -11.48 20.66 17.06
C GLU A 9 -11.23 19.16 17.33
N GLU A 10 -10.91 18.77 18.57
CA GLU A 10 -10.78 17.37 18.97
C GLU A 10 -12.11 16.62 18.91
N LEU A 11 -13.20 17.23 19.39
CA LEU A 11 -14.54 16.64 19.31
C LEU A 11 -15.08 16.54 17.88
N LEU A 12 -14.77 17.49 17.00
CA LEU A 12 -15.23 17.50 15.62
C LEU A 12 -14.62 16.38 14.76
N GLN A 13 -13.61 15.65 15.26
CA GLN A 13 -13.11 14.42 14.62
C GLN A 13 -14.18 13.31 14.56
N ASP A 14 -15.11 13.29 15.53
CA ASP A 14 -16.20 12.33 15.62
C ASP A 14 -17.36 12.75 14.68
N GLU A 15 -17.70 11.89 13.71
CA GLU A 15 -18.77 12.15 12.75
C GLU A 15 -20.15 12.27 13.40
N GLU A 16 -20.41 11.49 14.45
CA GLU A 16 -21.69 11.56 15.18
C GLU A 16 -21.87 12.91 15.88
N ILE A 17 -20.77 13.51 16.36
CA ILE A 17 -20.79 14.84 16.98
C ILE A 17 -21.06 15.92 15.95
N ARG A 18 -20.46 15.82 14.75
CA ARG A 18 -20.73 16.76 13.64
C ARG A 18 -22.18 16.69 13.19
N GLU A 19 -22.73 15.49 13.05
CA GLU A 19 -24.15 15.31 12.69
C GLU A 19 -25.09 15.84 13.78
N ALA A 20 -24.75 15.61 15.06
CA ALA A 20 -25.52 16.13 16.18
C ALA A 20 -25.52 17.67 16.22
N LEU A 21 -24.37 18.31 16.04
CA LEU A 21 -24.26 19.77 15.98
C LEU A 21 -25.07 20.34 14.81
N ARG A 22 -25.06 19.68 13.64
CA ARG A 22 -25.88 20.08 12.50
C ARG A 22 -27.38 20.05 12.84
N LYS A 23 -27.87 18.95 13.41
CA LYS A 23 -29.27 18.81 13.84
C LYS A 23 -29.68 19.87 14.87
N ILE A 24 -28.78 20.20 15.80
CA ILE A 24 -29.02 21.21 16.83
C ILE A 24 -29.11 22.61 16.19
N ILE A 25 -28.14 22.98 15.33
CA ILE A 25 -28.11 24.28 14.66
C ILE A 25 -29.36 24.46 13.78
N GLU A 26 -29.69 23.46 12.96
CA GLU A 26 -30.89 23.48 12.10
C GLU A 26 -32.18 23.62 12.92
N TYR A 27 -32.26 22.97 14.09
CA TYR A 27 -33.40 23.10 14.98
C TYR A 27 -33.52 24.50 15.55
N GLU A 28 -32.42 25.07 16.08
CA GLU A 28 -32.41 26.42 16.65
C GLU A 28 -32.74 27.47 15.59
N GLU A 29 -32.21 27.36 14.36
CA GLU A 29 -32.53 28.29 13.26
C GLU A 29 -34.02 28.22 12.88
N ARG A 30 -34.57 27.01 12.76
CA ARG A 30 -36.00 26.81 12.44
C ARG A 30 -36.92 27.36 13.53
N GLU A 31 -36.61 27.12 14.80
CA GLU A 31 -37.42 27.64 15.91
C GLU A 31 -37.30 29.16 16.04
N GLU A 32 -36.14 29.74 15.77
CA GLU A 32 -35.99 31.20 15.75
C GLU A 32 -36.81 31.85 14.61
N GLU A 33 -36.80 31.27 13.40
CA GLU A 33 -37.66 31.73 12.31
C GLU A 33 -39.14 31.61 12.63
N ARG A 34 -39.55 30.51 13.28
CA ARG A 34 -40.92 30.31 13.76
C ARG A 34 -41.30 31.38 14.79
N MET A 35 -40.46 31.64 15.78
CA MET A 35 -40.70 32.63 16.83
C MET A 35 -40.80 34.05 16.26
N LYS A 36 -39.98 34.40 15.25
CA LYS A 36 -40.06 35.71 14.58
C LYS A 36 -41.38 35.95 13.84
N ASN A 37 -41.97 34.88 13.30
CA ASN A 37 -43.21 34.94 12.52
C ASN A 37 -44.48 34.77 13.37
N ASP A 38 -44.35 34.40 14.64
CA ASP A 38 -45.48 34.16 15.54
C ASP A 38 -45.82 35.44 16.33
N PRO A 39 -47.08 35.95 16.23
CA PRO A 39 -47.52 37.15 16.94
C PRO A 39 -47.34 37.09 18.46
N VAL A 40 -47.28 35.88 19.05
CA VAL A 40 -47.12 35.65 20.49
C VAL A 40 -45.75 36.10 21.00
N PHE A 41 -44.72 36.05 20.16
CA PHE A 41 -43.33 36.36 20.54
C PHE A 41 -42.88 37.75 20.10
N LYS A 42 -43.80 38.58 19.59
CA LYS A 42 -43.49 39.92 19.08
C LYS A 42 -43.04 40.84 20.22
N GLY A 43 -41.75 41.17 20.25
CA GLY A 43 -41.14 42.03 21.27
C GLY A 43 -40.48 41.29 22.44
N ILE A 44 -40.38 39.96 22.36
CA ILE A 44 -39.74 39.12 23.37
C ILE A 44 -38.41 38.57 22.79
N ASP A 45 -37.28 38.87 23.44
CA ASP A 45 -35.96 38.36 23.07
C ASP A 45 -35.69 37.02 23.77
N ILE A 46 -36.33 35.95 23.28
CA ILE A 46 -36.07 34.57 23.74
C ILE A 46 -35.27 33.83 22.68
N LYS A 47 -34.17 33.21 23.12
CA LYS A 47 -33.40 32.31 22.27
C LYS A 47 -34.03 30.91 22.25
N PRO A 48 -33.99 30.21 21.11
CA PRO A 48 -34.50 28.85 20.99
C PRO A 48 -33.70 27.89 21.88
N PHE A 49 -34.41 26.99 22.56
CA PHE A 49 -33.84 25.92 23.37
C PHE A 49 -34.48 24.59 22.97
N TRP A 50 -33.81 23.49 23.27
CA TRP A 50 -34.19 22.17 22.78
C TRP A 50 -33.96 21.08 23.82
N SER A 51 -34.68 19.97 23.69
CA SER A 51 -34.42 18.73 24.40
C SER A 51 -33.83 17.68 23.48
N TRP A 52 -33.25 16.63 24.05
CA TRP A 52 -32.71 15.48 23.30
C TRP A 52 -33.74 14.82 22.37
N LYS A 53 -35.04 14.92 22.70
CA LYS A 53 -36.13 14.42 21.84
C LYS A 53 -36.36 15.29 20.60
N ASP A 54 -36.18 16.59 20.73
CA ASP A 54 -36.48 17.57 19.70
C ASP A 54 -35.44 17.52 18.57
N VAL A 55 -34.16 17.42 18.94
CA VAL A 55 -33.02 17.30 18.01
C VAL A 55 -32.66 15.85 17.68
N LYS A 56 -33.27 14.87 18.36
CA LYS A 56 -32.98 13.43 18.23
C LYS A 56 -31.49 13.09 18.38
N VAL A 57 -30.85 13.71 19.37
CA VAL A 57 -29.43 13.52 19.68
C VAL A 57 -29.28 12.63 20.93
N PRO A 58 -28.51 11.54 20.88
CA PRO A 58 -28.22 10.68 22.04
C PRO A 58 -27.58 11.44 23.22
N TRP A 59 -27.93 11.03 24.45
CA TRP A 59 -27.44 11.67 25.69
C TRP A 59 -25.92 11.65 25.83
N ASN A 60 -25.23 10.59 25.38
CA ASN A 60 -23.78 10.50 25.39
C ASN A 60 -23.13 11.64 24.58
N ILE A 61 -23.74 12.06 23.46
CA ILE A 61 -23.25 13.17 22.65
C ILE A 61 -23.53 14.50 23.35
N ILE A 62 -24.75 14.71 23.87
CA ILE A 62 -25.10 15.91 24.63
C ILE A 62 -24.16 16.10 25.83
N ARG A 63 -23.85 15.00 26.54
CA ARG A 63 -22.89 15.01 27.65
C ARG A 63 -21.49 15.46 27.20
N LYS A 64 -21.00 14.99 26.05
CA LYS A 64 -19.72 15.44 25.47
C LYS A 64 -19.76 16.95 25.16
N LEU A 65 -20.85 17.44 24.57
CA LEU A 65 -21.03 18.86 24.26
C LEU A 65 -21.08 19.76 25.51
N LEU A 66 -21.72 19.29 26.58
CA LEU A 66 -21.73 19.96 27.89
C LEU A 66 -20.33 20.01 28.51
N LEU A 67 -19.59 18.89 28.49
CA LEU A 67 -18.22 18.82 29.02
C LEU A 67 -17.24 19.73 28.27
N ALA A 68 -17.48 19.93 26.97
CA ALA A 68 -16.71 20.84 26.14
C ALA A 68 -17.20 22.29 26.18
N ASP A 69 -18.17 22.60 27.04
CA ASP A 69 -18.66 23.97 27.26
C ASP A 69 -19.26 24.61 25.99
N LEU A 70 -19.91 23.80 25.14
CA LEU A 70 -20.54 24.25 23.89
C LEU A 70 -22.03 24.54 24.05
N VAL A 71 -22.63 23.88 25.03
CA VAL A 71 -24.07 23.89 25.31
C VAL A 71 -24.26 24.27 26.77
N ASP A 72 -25.25 25.11 27.05
CA ASP A 72 -25.72 25.40 28.40
C ASP A 72 -26.96 24.57 28.74
N ALA A 73 -27.05 24.13 29.99
CA ALA A 73 -28.25 23.48 30.53
C ALA A 73 -29.17 24.52 31.18
N LEU A 74 -30.34 24.76 30.59
CA LEU A 74 -31.36 25.67 31.12
C LEU A 74 -32.28 24.98 32.15
N GLY A 75 -32.14 23.66 32.31
CA GLY A 75 -32.89 22.85 33.26
C GLY A 75 -32.55 21.37 33.09
N ARG A 76 -33.38 20.48 33.68
CA ARG A 76 -33.11 19.03 33.65
C ARG A 76 -33.13 18.39 32.25
N ARG A 77 -33.79 19.01 31.28
CA ARG A 77 -34.03 18.42 29.94
C ARG A 77 -33.89 19.41 28.78
N HIS A 78 -33.56 20.67 29.06
CA HIS A 78 -33.51 21.73 28.07
C HIS A 78 -32.11 22.31 27.99
N TYR A 79 -31.67 22.53 26.75
CA TYR A 79 -30.31 22.89 26.39
C TYR A 79 -30.34 23.99 25.33
N ILE A 80 -29.26 24.76 25.27
CA ILE A 80 -29.08 25.82 24.28
C ILE A 80 -27.60 25.90 23.88
N LEU A 81 -27.30 26.16 22.61
CA LEU A 81 -25.93 26.46 22.20
C LEU A 81 -25.48 27.79 22.80
N LYS A 82 -24.29 27.82 23.42
CA LYS A 82 -23.72 29.05 23.99
C LYS A 82 -23.52 30.12 22.93
N ASP A 83 -23.01 29.70 21.77
CA ASP A 83 -22.70 30.57 20.65
C ASP A 83 -22.93 29.80 19.34
N ARG A 84 -24.16 29.90 18.83
CA ARG A 84 -24.57 29.22 17.59
C ARG A 84 -23.76 29.68 16.39
N GLU A 85 -23.50 30.99 16.27
CA GLU A 85 -22.76 31.55 15.12
C GLU A 85 -21.31 31.06 15.10
N LYS A 86 -20.62 31.09 16.24
CA LYS A 86 -19.25 30.55 16.31
C LYS A 86 -19.21 29.04 16.12
N THR A 87 -20.19 28.31 16.66
CA THR A 87 -20.26 26.84 16.49
C THR A 87 -20.49 26.48 15.03
N LYS A 88 -21.40 27.19 14.35
CA LYS A 88 -21.67 27.03 12.91
C LYS A 88 -20.44 27.38 12.08
N ALA A 89 -19.84 28.56 12.32
CA ALA A 89 -18.64 28.98 11.61
C ALA A 89 -17.48 27.99 11.79
N LEU A 90 -17.28 27.45 13.00
CA LEU A 90 -16.22 26.48 13.23
C LEU A 90 -16.54 25.11 12.60
N LEU A 91 -17.79 24.66 12.67
CA LEU A 91 -18.24 23.44 11.99
C LEU A 91 -18.05 23.58 10.48
N GLU A 92 -18.42 24.71 9.89
CA GLU A 92 -18.21 25.02 8.48
C GLU A 92 -16.73 25.11 8.13
N MET A 93 -15.90 25.78 8.94
CA MET A 93 -14.45 25.83 8.74
C MET A 93 -13.81 24.44 8.82
N TYR A 94 -14.26 23.58 9.75
CA TYR A 94 -13.76 22.23 9.90
C TYR A 94 -14.25 21.32 8.76
N GLU A 95 -15.52 21.44 8.37
CA GLU A 95 -16.07 20.77 7.20
C GLU A 95 -15.41 21.27 5.91
N GLN A 96 -15.02 22.53 5.79
CA GLN A 96 -14.27 23.08 4.66
C GLN A 96 -12.82 22.58 4.66
N LYS A 97 -12.16 22.53 5.83
CA LYS A 97 -10.87 21.86 6.02
C LYS A 97 -10.91 20.36 5.63
N ILE A 98 -12.06 19.70 5.83
CA ILE A 98 -12.30 18.31 5.42
C ILE A 98 -12.75 18.19 3.95
N LYS A 99 -13.52 19.16 3.43
CA LYS A 99 -14.11 19.11 2.09
C LYS A 99 -13.15 19.45 0.98
N VAL A 100 -12.11 20.28 1.17
CA VAL A 100 -11.06 20.54 0.17
C VAL A 100 -9.78 21.00 0.90
N PRO A 101 -8.61 20.38 0.68
CA PRO A 101 -8.06 20.05 -0.63
C PRO A 101 -8.31 18.58 -0.97
N GLU A 102 -9.22 18.28 -1.90
CA GLU A 102 -8.78 17.99 -3.27
C GLU A 102 -7.68 18.97 -3.74
N THR A 103 -6.49 18.85 -3.17
CA THR A 103 -5.31 18.96 -4.02
C THR A 103 -5.55 17.92 -5.11
N PRO A 104 -5.42 18.25 -6.40
CA PRO A 104 -5.34 17.19 -7.40
C PRO A 104 -4.30 16.23 -6.86
N VAL A 105 -4.73 15.01 -6.53
CA VAL A 105 -3.85 14.03 -5.89
C VAL A 105 -2.60 14.02 -6.74
N GLU A 106 -1.47 14.44 -6.18
CA GLU A 106 -0.29 14.76 -6.98
C GLU A 106 0.05 13.50 -7.77
N GLU A 107 -0.16 13.58 -9.08
CA GLU A 107 0.03 12.43 -9.94
C GLU A 107 1.50 12.38 -10.28
N VAL A 108 2.15 11.34 -9.77
CA VAL A 108 3.56 11.09 -10.03
C VAL A 108 3.70 10.82 -11.52
N LYS A 109 4.41 11.71 -12.22
CA LYS A 109 4.73 11.56 -13.63
C LYS A 109 6.08 10.87 -13.78
N PHE A 110 6.10 9.79 -14.55
CA PHE A 110 7.33 9.10 -14.90
C PHE A 110 7.84 9.57 -16.25
N GLU A 111 9.14 9.83 -16.34
CA GLU A 111 9.82 10.06 -17.61
C GLU A 111 9.84 8.81 -18.49
N GLU A 112 10.18 8.98 -19.77
CA GLU A 112 10.32 7.86 -20.69
C GLU A 112 11.48 6.95 -20.24
N ILE A 113 11.25 5.63 -20.23
CA ILE A 113 12.22 4.67 -19.73
C ILE A 113 13.07 4.07 -20.85
N LYS A 114 14.39 4.15 -20.70
CA LYS A 114 15.32 3.39 -21.53
C LYS A 114 15.44 1.99 -20.94
N ILE A 115 14.91 1.00 -21.67
CA ILE A 115 14.99 -0.41 -21.29
C ILE A 115 16.25 -0.98 -21.96
N PRO A 116 17.19 -1.56 -21.20
CA PRO A 116 18.33 -2.24 -21.77
C PRO A 116 17.90 -3.41 -22.65
N ASP A 117 18.52 -3.58 -23.82
CA ASP A 117 18.21 -4.70 -24.73
C ASP A 117 18.50 -6.06 -24.09
N ASP A 118 19.44 -6.10 -23.14
CA ASP A 118 19.90 -7.29 -22.41
C ASP A 118 19.10 -7.56 -21.13
N ILE A 119 18.01 -6.83 -20.85
CA ILE A 119 17.31 -6.89 -19.56
C ILE A 119 16.91 -8.31 -19.15
N PHE A 120 16.55 -9.20 -20.08
CA PHE A 120 16.15 -10.58 -19.78
C PHE A 120 17.10 -11.64 -20.35
N ASP A 121 18.32 -11.26 -20.73
CA ASP A 121 19.29 -12.18 -21.33
C ASP A 121 19.72 -13.32 -20.39
N ILE A 122 19.73 -13.06 -19.09
CA ILE A 122 20.12 -14.07 -18.08
C ILE A 122 19.01 -15.12 -17.90
N ILE A 123 17.75 -14.76 -18.19
CA ILE A 123 16.62 -15.67 -18.05
C ILE A 123 16.56 -16.56 -19.29
N ILE A 124 16.68 -17.87 -19.14
CA ILE A 124 16.62 -18.79 -20.28
C ILE A 124 15.21 -19.30 -20.47
N GLY A 125 14.79 -19.40 -21.74
CA GLY A 125 13.42 -19.73 -22.10
C GLY A 125 12.46 -18.63 -21.65
N HIS A 126 11.24 -19.03 -21.30
CA HIS A 126 10.18 -18.13 -20.84
C HIS A 126 9.92 -16.94 -21.79
N ASP A 127 10.15 -17.08 -23.10
CA ASP A 127 10.12 -15.96 -24.05
C ASP A 127 8.76 -15.24 -24.09
N LYS A 128 7.67 -16.00 -23.92
CA LYS A 128 6.32 -15.43 -23.78
C LYS A 128 6.18 -14.56 -22.54
N ILE A 129 6.81 -14.94 -21.43
CA ILE A 129 6.78 -14.21 -20.16
C ILE A 129 7.70 -13.00 -20.24
N LYS A 130 8.89 -13.12 -20.82
CA LYS A 130 9.76 -11.96 -21.14
C LYS A 130 9.00 -10.93 -21.98
N LYS A 131 8.32 -11.38 -23.04
CA LYS A 131 7.48 -10.52 -23.87
C LYS A 131 6.37 -9.85 -23.06
N LEU A 132 5.69 -10.59 -22.17
CA LEU A 132 4.67 -10.05 -21.27
C LEU A 132 5.25 -8.92 -20.39
N PHE A 133 6.39 -9.15 -19.75
CA PHE A 133 7.06 -8.12 -18.94
C PHE A 133 7.44 -6.91 -19.78
N LEU A 134 8.04 -7.09 -20.97
CA LEU A 134 8.38 -5.98 -21.85
C LEU A 134 7.15 -5.16 -22.27
N MET A 135 6.04 -5.83 -22.58
CA MET A 135 4.77 -5.16 -22.91
C MET A 135 4.23 -4.38 -21.70
N SER A 136 4.29 -4.96 -20.50
CA SER A 136 3.86 -4.33 -19.27
C SER A 136 4.75 -3.14 -18.87
N ILE A 137 6.07 -3.24 -19.00
CA ILE A 137 7.01 -2.15 -18.70
C ILE A 137 6.72 -0.95 -19.62
N LYS A 138 6.41 -1.21 -20.89
CA LYS A 138 6.08 -0.19 -21.91
C LYS A 138 4.63 0.30 -21.86
N SER A 139 3.73 -0.33 -21.10
CA SER A 139 2.33 0.07 -21.09
C SER A 139 2.15 1.46 -20.47
N GLU A 140 1.27 2.27 -21.04
CA GLU A 140 0.92 3.61 -20.52
C GLU A 140 0.25 3.50 -19.16
N LYS A 141 -0.73 2.59 -19.04
CA LYS A 141 -1.43 2.32 -17.79
C LYS A 141 -0.71 1.24 -16.98
N PRO A 142 -0.79 1.28 -15.63
CA PRO A 142 -0.26 0.23 -14.79
C PRO A 142 -0.84 -1.14 -15.15
N THR A 143 0.04 -2.13 -15.26
CA THR A 143 -0.34 -3.53 -15.42
C THR A 143 0.42 -4.33 -14.38
N HIS A 144 -0.30 -5.19 -13.65
CA HIS A 144 0.24 -5.94 -12.52
C HIS A 144 0.41 -7.42 -12.89
N ILE A 145 1.56 -8.00 -12.53
CA ILE A 145 1.93 -9.38 -12.86
C ILE A 145 2.27 -10.12 -11.58
N LEU A 146 1.71 -11.32 -11.40
CA LEU A 146 2.06 -12.25 -10.33
C LEU A 146 2.71 -13.50 -10.94
N LEU A 147 3.92 -13.83 -10.47
CA LEU A 147 4.62 -15.07 -10.76
C LEU A 147 4.41 -16.06 -9.61
N ILE A 148 3.97 -17.27 -9.92
CA ILE A 148 3.62 -18.31 -8.96
C ILE A 148 4.45 -19.55 -9.29
N GLY A 149 5.05 -20.19 -8.30
CA GLY A 149 5.75 -21.46 -8.51
C GLY A 149 6.73 -21.81 -7.40
N PRO A 150 7.18 -23.05 -7.31
CA PRO A 150 8.06 -23.52 -6.22
C PRO A 150 9.44 -22.83 -6.22
N PRO A 151 10.34 -23.09 -5.26
CA PRO A 151 11.76 -22.74 -5.39
C PRO A 151 12.38 -23.26 -6.70
N ALA A 152 13.56 -22.77 -7.06
CA ALA A 152 14.25 -23.17 -8.29
C ALA A 152 13.48 -22.89 -9.60
N CYS A 153 12.78 -21.75 -9.66
CA CYS A 153 12.23 -21.20 -10.91
C CYS A 153 12.59 -19.72 -11.05
N ALA A 154 12.42 -19.17 -12.25
CA ALA A 154 12.88 -17.83 -12.62
C ALA A 154 12.19 -16.65 -11.88
N LYS A 155 11.33 -16.89 -10.88
CA LYS A 155 10.55 -15.86 -10.17
C LYS A 155 11.37 -14.66 -9.71
N THR A 156 12.30 -14.90 -8.80
CA THR A 156 13.18 -13.87 -8.25
C THR A 156 14.08 -13.28 -9.33
N LEU A 157 14.52 -14.07 -10.32
CA LEU A 157 15.33 -13.55 -11.44
C LEU A 157 14.56 -12.52 -12.27
N PHE A 158 13.29 -12.74 -12.59
CA PHE A 158 12.47 -11.74 -13.27
C PHE A 158 12.38 -10.44 -12.48
N LEU A 159 12.13 -10.52 -11.17
CA LEU A 159 12.06 -9.33 -10.32
C LEU A 159 13.41 -8.61 -10.25
N LEU A 160 14.52 -9.34 -10.09
CA LEU A 160 15.87 -8.76 -10.06
C LEU A 160 16.30 -8.15 -11.40
N GLU A 161 15.86 -8.69 -12.53
CA GLU A 161 16.14 -8.05 -13.82
C GLU A 161 15.36 -6.74 -13.99
N VAL A 162 14.11 -6.70 -13.52
CA VAL A 162 13.34 -5.44 -13.51
C VAL A 162 13.89 -4.44 -12.50
N SER A 163 14.50 -4.89 -11.39
CA SER A 163 15.07 -3.96 -10.39
C SER A 163 16.26 -3.16 -10.90
N ARG A 164 16.86 -3.55 -12.03
CA ARG A 164 17.87 -2.76 -12.76
C ARG A 164 17.29 -1.48 -13.38
N LEU A 165 15.98 -1.39 -13.53
CA LEU A 165 15.31 -0.24 -14.13
C LEU A 165 15.19 0.95 -13.16
N PRO A 166 15.31 2.19 -13.65
CA PRO A 166 15.07 3.38 -12.84
C PRO A 166 13.67 3.39 -12.20
N GLY A 167 13.61 3.78 -10.92
CA GLY A 167 12.36 3.83 -10.16
C GLY A 167 11.84 2.46 -9.73
N ALA A 168 12.68 1.43 -9.71
CA ALA A 168 12.32 0.14 -9.11
C ALA A 168 12.52 0.15 -7.60
N PHE A 169 11.51 -0.34 -6.87
CA PHE A 169 11.53 -0.56 -5.44
C PHE A 169 11.30 -2.04 -5.15
N TYR A 170 12.30 -2.69 -4.57
CA TYR A 170 12.29 -4.13 -4.28
C TYR A 170 11.98 -4.39 -2.80
N VAL A 171 11.03 -5.26 -2.54
CA VAL A 171 10.53 -5.63 -1.20
C VAL A 171 10.46 -7.14 -1.07
N LEU A 172 10.85 -7.65 0.10
CA LEU A 172 10.64 -9.03 0.49
C LEU A 172 9.42 -9.10 1.43
N GLY A 173 8.41 -9.93 1.10
CA GLY A 173 7.08 -9.92 1.72
C GLY A 173 7.05 -10.03 3.24
N GLY A 174 8.02 -10.69 3.87
CA GLY A 174 8.11 -10.80 5.34
C GLY A 174 8.94 -9.73 6.06
N SER A 175 9.49 -8.74 5.33
CA SER A 175 10.45 -7.77 5.89
C SER A 175 9.89 -6.36 6.10
N THR A 176 8.67 -6.09 5.66
CA THR A 176 8.12 -4.73 5.58
C THR A 176 6.73 -4.69 6.19
N THR A 177 6.48 -3.72 7.07
CA THR A 177 5.16 -3.43 7.63
C THR A 177 4.39 -2.43 6.77
N LYS A 178 3.08 -2.32 6.98
CA LYS A 178 2.18 -1.39 6.27
C LYS A 178 2.70 0.04 6.33
N VAL A 179 3.10 0.49 7.51
CA VAL A 179 3.62 1.84 7.73
C VAL A 179 4.93 2.01 6.96
N GLY A 180 5.84 1.04 7.05
CA GLY A 180 7.10 1.06 6.30
C GLY A 180 6.88 1.09 4.78
N LEU A 181 5.95 0.27 4.27
CA LEU A 181 5.62 0.23 2.84
C LEU A 181 5.07 1.58 2.37
N ILE A 182 4.10 2.15 3.09
CA ILE A 182 3.49 3.45 2.74
C ILE A 182 4.54 4.56 2.78
N ASP A 183 5.36 4.64 3.83
CA ASP A 183 6.42 5.63 3.95
C ASP A 183 7.42 5.54 2.77
N GLN A 184 7.81 4.32 2.36
CA GLN A 184 8.69 4.10 1.21
C GLN A 184 8.02 4.50 -0.12
N LEU A 185 6.72 4.22 -0.30
CA LEU A 185 6.00 4.64 -1.51
C LEU A 185 5.93 6.17 -1.65
N PHE A 186 5.78 6.90 -0.54
CA PHE A 186 5.83 8.36 -0.55
C PHE A 186 7.23 8.91 -0.81
N GLN A 187 8.27 8.30 -0.24
CA GLN A 187 9.65 8.77 -0.38
C GLN A 187 10.24 8.46 -1.75
N LEU A 188 10.08 7.22 -2.22
CA LEU A 188 10.71 6.73 -3.44
C LEU A 188 9.86 7.00 -4.68
N GLN A 189 8.55 7.13 -4.52
CA GLN A 189 7.57 7.25 -5.61
C GLN A 189 7.88 6.29 -6.78
N PRO A 190 8.00 4.98 -6.51
CA PRO A 190 8.56 4.05 -7.48
C PRO A 190 7.63 3.82 -8.68
N ARG A 191 8.24 3.68 -9.85
CA ARG A 191 7.56 3.23 -11.07
C ARG A 191 7.25 1.74 -11.04
N PHE A 192 8.13 0.95 -10.41
CA PHE A 192 7.96 -0.50 -10.26
C PHE A 192 8.04 -0.89 -8.80
N VAL A 193 6.99 -1.52 -8.28
CA VAL A 193 6.98 -2.15 -6.96
C VAL A 193 7.16 -3.65 -7.18
N LEU A 194 8.30 -4.17 -6.74
CA LEU A 194 8.73 -5.54 -6.94
C LEU A 194 8.64 -6.28 -5.61
N ILE A 195 7.77 -7.27 -5.51
CA ILE A 195 7.48 -7.96 -4.25
C ILE A 195 7.86 -9.43 -4.38
N ASP A 196 8.96 -9.83 -3.76
CA ASP A 196 9.30 -11.25 -3.66
C ASP A 196 8.69 -11.85 -2.39
N GLU A 197 8.41 -13.15 -2.41
CA GLU A 197 7.75 -13.86 -1.31
C GLU A 197 6.43 -13.20 -0.84
N LEU A 198 5.57 -12.80 -1.78
CA LEU A 198 4.27 -12.17 -1.48
C LEU A 198 3.40 -13.04 -0.55
N ASP A 199 3.54 -14.38 -0.60
CA ASP A 199 2.86 -15.30 0.31
C ASP A 199 3.30 -15.20 1.78
N LYS A 200 4.35 -14.44 2.08
CA LYS A 200 4.86 -14.18 3.44
C LYS A 200 4.46 -12.83 4.01
N MET A 201 3.70 -12.04 3.24
CA MET A 201 3.27 -10.71 3.66
C MET A 201 2.07 -10.77 4.59
N GLU A 202 2.08 -9.93 5.62
CA GLU A 202 0.97 -9.83 6.59
C GLU A 202 -0.25 -9.15 5.95
N LYS A 203 -1.45 -9.53 6.42
CA LYS A 203 -2.71 -9.04 5.84
C LYS A 203 -2.87 -7.52 5.91
N ASP A 204 -2.38 -6.90 6.97
CA ASP A 204 -2.47 -5.45 7.16
C ASP A 204 -1.63 -4.69 6.13
N ASP A 205 -0.53 -5.28 5.70
CA ASP A 205 0.40 -4.70 4.72
C ASP A 205 -0.18 -4.78 3.30
N LEU A 206 -1.01 -5.79 3.04
CA LEU A 206 -1.72 -5.95 1.77
C LEU A 206 -2.70 -4.80 1.49
N VAL A 207 -3.26 -4.15 2.51
CA VAL A 207 -4.22 -3.05 2.34
C VAL A 207 -3.62 -1.90 1.52
N ALA A 208 -2.34 -1.59 1.76
CA ALA A 208 -1.63 -0.56 0.99
C ALA A 208 -1.48 -0.96 -0.48
N LEU A 209 -1.17 -2.24 -0.74
CA LEU A 209 -1.07 -2.78 -2.10
C LEU A 209 -2.42 -2.80 -2.83
N LEU A 210 -3.51 -3.14 -2.14
CA LEU A 210 -4.85 -3.15 -2.73
C LEU A 210 -5.24 -1.77 -3.25
N SER A 211 -5.00 -0.72 -2.47
CA SER A 211 -5.28 0.67 -2.85
C SER A 211 -4.41 1.13 -4.01
N LEU A 212 -3.10 0.85 -3.95
CA LEU A 212 -2.14 1.16 -5.00
C LEU A 212 -2.50 0.50 -6.34
N MET A 213 -2.83 -0.80 -6.34
CA MET A 213 -3.11 -1.55 -7.56
C MET A 213 -4.46 -1.22 -8.20
N GLU A 214 -5.44 -0.78 -7.41
CA GLU A 214 -6.78 -0.46 -7.92
C GLU A 214 -6.86 0.96 -8.46
N THR A 215 -6.38 1.92 -7.66
CA THR A 215 -6.60 3.35 -7.93
C THR A 215 -5.30 4.11 -8.21
N GLY A 216 -4.15 3.53 -7.86
CA GLY A 216 -2.88 4.22 -7.78
C GLY A 216 -2.76 5.11 -6.53
N ILE A 217 -3.76 5.17 -5.66
CA ILE A 217 -3.74 6.07 -4.51
C ILE A 217 -2.87 5.47 -3.41
N VAL A 218 -1.95 6.28 -2.89
CA VAL A 218 -1.22 6.02 -1.66
C VAL A 218 -1.61 7.11 -0.67
N LYS A 219 -2.17 6.71 0.47
CA LYS A 219 -2.67 7.63 1.49
C LYS A 219 -2.14 7.25 2.86
N GLU A 220 -1.65 8.25 3.58
CA GLU A 220 -1.28 8.13 4.98
C GLU A 220 -2.04 9.15 5.82
N VAL A 221 -2.64 8.68 6.91
CA VAL A 221 -3.27 9.53 7.93
C VAL A 221 -2.54 9.29 9.24
N LYS A 222 -1.68 10.23 9.64
CA LYS A 222 -1.05 10.29 10.97
C LYS A 222 -1.67 11.46 11.75
N HIS A 223 -1.60 11.44 13.08
CA HIS A 223 -2.19 12.48 13.94
C HIS A 223 -1.84 13.89 13.43
N GLY A 224 -2.85 14.61 12.92
CA GLY A 224 -2.72 15.98 12.41
C GLY A 224 -2.06 16.15 11.03
N LYS A 225 -1.71 15.07 10.31
CA LYS A 225 -1.13 15.14 8.95
C LYS A 225 -1.71 14.03 8.05
N THR A 226 -2.33 14.45 6.96
CA THR A 226 -2.74 13.58 5.85
C THR A 226 -1.85 13.86 4.66
N ARG A 227 -1.32 12.80 4.03
CA ARG A 227 -0.61 12.88 2.74
C ARG A 227 -1.25 11.92 1.77
N GLU A 228 -1.38 12.33 0.52
CA GLU A 228 -2.00 11.54 -0.54
C GLU A 228 -1.30 11.81 -1.87
N ILE A 229 -0.91 10.76 -2.59
CA ILE A 229 -0.35 10.83 -3.95
C ILE A 229 -1.02 9.80 -4.84
N ARG A 230 -0.98 10.05 -6.15
CA ARG A 230 -1.44 9.11 -7.16
C ARG A 230 -0.20 8.58 -7.85
N LEU A 231 0.17 7.37 -7.47
CA LEU A 231 1.34 6.67 -7.91
C LEU A 231 0.92 5.59 -8.94
N PRO A 232 1.09 5.81 -10.25
CA PRO A 232 0.78 4.82 -11.27
C PRO A 232 1.87 3.73 -11.35
N ALA A 233 2.22 3.15 -10.20
CA ALA A 233 3.24 2.11 -10.10
C ALA A 233 2.75 0.80 -10.72
N LYS A 234 3.66 0.12 -11.42
CA LYS A 234 3.47 -1.26 -11.85
C LYS A 234 3.90 -2.18 -10.72
N VAL A 235 3.04 -3.14 -10.38
CA VAL A 235 3.31 -4.09 -9.29
C VAL A 235 3.63 -5.44 -9.90
N TYR A 236 4.86 -5.91 -9.70
CA TYR A 236 5.28 -7.25 -10.08
C TYR A 236 5.61 -8.03 -8.83
N ALA A 237 4.95 -9.16 -8.65
CA ALA A 237 5.11 -9.96 -7.45
C ALA A 237 5.48 -11.40 -7.79
N ALA A 238 6.13 -12.06 -6.84
CA ALA A 238 6.41 -13.47 -6.86
C ALA A 238 5.92 -14.13 -5.55
N CYS A 239 5.32 -15.31 -5.66
CA CYS A 239 5.00 -16.15 -4.51
C CYS A 239 5.28 -17.62 -4.81
N ASN A 240 5.45 -18.42 -3.76
CA ASN A 240 5.61 -19.86 -3.94
C ASN A 240 4.29 -20.54 -4.31
N GLU A 241 3.23 -20.14 -3.62
CA GLU A 241 1.86 -20.60 -3.85
C GLU A 241 0.88 -19.45 -3.59
N THR A 242 -0.33 -19.56 -4.14
CA THR A 242 -1.40 -18.58 -3.88
C THR A 242 -2.23 -18.90 -2.64
N LYS A 243 -1.93 -20.02 -1.98
CA LYS A 243 -2.64 -20.45 -0.78
C LYS A 243 -2.39 -19.44 0.34
N GLY A 244 -3.46 -18.90 0.91
CA GLY A 244 -3.37 -17.87 1.96
C GLY A 244 -3.40 -16.43 1.44
N LEU A 245 -3.23 -16.20 0.14
CA LEU A 245 -3.41 -14.87 -0.45
C LEU A 245 -4.91 -14.54 -0.57
N PRO A 246 -5.34 -13.32 -0.19
CA PRO A 246 -6.74 -12.93 -0.31
C PRO A 246 -7.23 -12.87 -1.77
N PRO A 247 -8.45 -13.34 -2.08
CA PRO A 247 -9.01 -13.29 -3.43
C PRO A 247 -9.03 -11.88 -4.05
N GLU A 248 -9.27 -10.85 -3.24
CA GLU A 248 -9.26 -9.45 -3.63
C GLU A 248 -7.89 -8.95 -4.09
N LEU A 249 -6.80 -9.51 -3.55
CA LEU A 249 -5.45 -9.22 -4.03
C LEU A 249 -5.22 -9.92 -5.38
N LEU A 250 -5.60 -11.19 -5.47
CA LEU A 250 -5.45 -11.99 -6.68
C LEU A 250 -6.26 -11.45 -7.86
N SER A 251 -7.37 -10.75 -7.63
CA SER A 251 -8.19 -10.15 -8.68
C SER A 251 -7.56 -8.89 -9.30
N ARG A 252 -6.68 -8.19 -8.56
CA ARG A 252 -5.96 -7.00 -9.04
C ARG A 252 -4.73 -7.33 -9.90
N PHE A 253 -4.25 -8.57 -9.84
CA PHE A 253 -3.24 -9.07 -10.78
C PHE A 253 -3.88 -9.46 -12.11
N HIS A 254 -3.54 -8.71 -13.16
CA HIS A 254 -4.03 -8.91 -14.52
C HIS A 254 -3.49 -10.21 -15.12
N PHE A 255 -2.24 -10.55 -14.79
CA PHE A 255 -1.60 -11.79 -15.23
C PHE A 255 -1.09 -12.57 -14.01
N LYS A 256 -1.54 -13.82 -13.89
CA LYS A 256 -1.12 -14.78 -12.86
C LYS A 256 -0.44 -15.95 -13.56
N ILE A 257 0.88 -15.99 -13.52
CA ILE A 257 1.70 -16.90 -14.32
C ILE A 257 2.27 -17.99 -13.43
N ASN A 258 1.89 -19.24 -13.70
CA ASN A 258 2.49 -20.40 -13.06
C ASN A 258 3.79 -20.78 -13.77
N LEU A 259 4.91 -20.62 -13.08
CA LEU A 259 6.23 -21.07 -13.50
C LEU A 259 6.45 -22.52 -13.07
N LYS A 260 7.01 -23.30 -13.99
CA LYS A 260 7.46 -24.66 -13.70
C LYS A 260 8.91 -24.60 -13.20
N PRO A 261 9.34 -25.58 -12.38
CA PRO A 261 10.76 -25.80 -12.12
C PRO A 261 11.53 -25.94 -13.42
N TYR A 262 12.81 -25.57 -13.41
CA TYR A 262 13.68 -25.80 -14.56
C TYR A 262 13.78 -27.28 -14.89
N THR A 263 13.87 -27.59 -16.18
CA THR A 263 14.44 -28.88 -16.60
C THR A 263 15.93 -28.91 -16.28
N ARG A 264 16.53 -30.10 -16.27
CA ARG A 264 17.97 -30.26 -16.07
C ARG A 264 18.80 -29.47 -17.09
N GLU A 265 18.37 -29.47 -18.35
CA GLU A 265 19.05 -28.75 -19.43
C GLU A 265 18.93 -27.22 -19.27
N GLU A 266 17.74 -26.73 -18.92
CA GLU A 266 17.53 -25.31 -18.62
C GLU A 266 18.36 -24.89 -17.42
N PHE A 267 18.36 -25.69 -16.34
CA PHE A 267 19.16 -25.42 -15.16
C PHE A 267 20.65 -25.31 -15.49
N ILE A 268 21.22 -26.27 -16.23
CA ILE A 268 22.65 -26.22 -16.59
C ILE A 268 22.96 -24.92 -17.32
N LYS A 269 22.14 -24.56 -18.31
CA LYS A 269 22.33 -23.33 -19.09
C LYS A 269 22.19 -22.07 -18.22
N VAL A 270 21.14 -21.97 -17.40
CA VAL A 270 20.86 -20.80 -16.55
C VAL A 270 21.95 -20.63 -15.50
N SER A 271 22.31 -21.73 -14.84
CA SER A 271 23.35 -21.75 -13.83
C SER A 271 24.69 -21.32 -14.44
N THR A 272 25.10 -21.91 -15.57
CA THR A 272 26.35 -21.54 -16.25
C THR A 272 26.37 -20.06 -16.62
N MET A 273 25.29 -19.56 -17.25
CA MET A 273 25.20 -18.14 -17.61
C MET A 273 25.22 -17.21 -16.39
N THR A 274 24.55 -17.61 -15.31
CA THR A 274 24.53 -16.84 -14.06
C THR A 274 25.92 -16.74 -13.45
N LEU A 275 26.65 -17.86 -13.36
CA LEU A 275 28.00 -17.91 -12.81
C LEU A 275 28.98 -17.07 -13.63
N VAL A 276 28.92 -17.16 -14.97
CA VAL A 276 29.80 -16.38 -15.85
C VAL A 276 29.46 -14.89 -15.78
N LYS A 277 28.19 -14.52 -15.94
CA LYS A 277 27.79 -13.10 -16.07
C LYS A 277 27.74 -12.36 -14.73
N ARG A 278 27.40 -13.02 -13.62
CA ARG A 278 27.21 -12.37 -12.31
C ARG A 278 28.32 -12.64 -11.32
N GLU A 279 28.85 -13.87 -11.28
CA GLU A 279 29.89 -14.25 -10.33
C GLU A 279 31.30 -14.14 -10.95
N GLY A 280 31.40 -13.83 -12.26
CA GLY A 280 32.68 -13.72 -12.96
C GLY A 280 33.46 -15.03 -13.03
N THR A 281 32.77 -16.17 -12.86
CA THR A 281 33.40 -17.49 -12.89
C THR A 281 33.84 -17.83 -14.32
N ASP A 282 35.02 -18.45 -14.45
CA ASP A 282 35.47 -18.97 -15.74
C ASP A 282 34.43 -19.92 -16.35
N LYS A 283 34.25 -19.85 -17.67
CA LYS A 283 33.19 -20.58 -18.37
C LYS A 283 33.33 -22.10 -18.19
N GLU A 284 34.55 -22.63 -18.22
CA GLU A 284 34.78 -24.06 -18.07
C GLU A 284 34.42 -24.53 -16.66
N LEU A 285 34.82 -23.76 -15.64
CA LEU A 285 34.49 -24.04 -14.24
C LEU A 285 32.99 -23.90 -13.98
N ALA A 286 32.34 -22.86 -14.53
CA ALA A 286 30.91 -22.64 -14.43
C ALA A 286 30.09 -23.78 -15.04
N GLU A 287 30.48 -24.25 -16.22
CA GLU A 287 29.85 -25.43 -16.85
C GLU A 287 30.05 -26.69 -16.01
N TYR A 288 31.23 -26.87 -15.41
CA TYR A 288 31.53 -28.02 -14.55
C TYR A 288 30.63 -28.03 -13.30
N ILE A 289 30.56 -26.91 -12.59
CA ILE A 289 29.69 -26.72 -11.41
C ILE A 289 28.24 -27.02 -11.79
N SER A 290 27.75 -26.41 -12.87
CA SER A 290 26.36 -26.56 -13.33
C SER A 290 26.03 -28.01 -13.67
N LYS A 291 26.89 -28.71 -14.41
CA LYS A 291 26.68 -30.11 -14.81
C LYS A 291 26.67 -31.04 -13.59
N LYS A 292 27.60 -30.87 -12.65
CA LYS A 292 27.68 -31.71 -11.45
C LYS A 292 26.47 -31.48 -10.53
N LEU A 293 26.11 -30.23 -10.25
CA LEU A 293 24.96 -29.92 -9.40
C LEU A 293 23.63 -30.36 -10.01
N SER A 294 23.49 -30.33 -11.34
CA SER A 294 22.24 -30.71 -12.03
C SER A 294 21.74 -32.14 -11.75
N GLN A 295 22.60 -32.99 -11.17
CA GLN A 295 22.26 -34.35 -10.77
C GLN A 295 21.57 -34.40 -9.39
N PHE A 296 21.67 -33.33 -8.59
CA PHE A 296 21.25 -33.30 -7.18
C PHE A 296 20.31 -32.14 -6.88
N SER A 297 20.54 -30.97 -7.48
CA SER A 297 19.75 -29.77 -7.28
C SER A 297 19.54 -29.04 -8.60
N LEU A 298 18.36 -28.41 -8.71
CA LEU A 298 18.01 -27.50 -9.80
C LEU A 298 17.90 -26.05 -9.33
N ASP A 299 18.33 -25.77 -8.09
CA ASP A 299 18.38 -24.42 -7.56
C ASP A 299 19.69 -23.73 -7.98
N VAL A 300 19.56 -22.62 -8.70
CA VAL A 300 20.69 -21.79 -9.14
C VAL A 300 21.46 -21.25 -7.93
N ARG A 301 20.81 -21.08 -6.77
CA ARG A 301 21.45 -20.63 -5.52
C ARG A 301 22.53 -21.60 -5.05
N ASP A 302 22.34 -22.91 -5.22
CA ASP A 302 23.36 -23.90 -4.89
C ASP A 302 24.61 -23.73 -5.76
N SER A 303 24.42 -23.40 -7.04
CA SER A 303 25.52 -23.18 -7.96
C SER A 303 26.33 -21.94 -7.60
N ILE A 304 25.65 -20.85 -7.25
CA ILE A 304 26.29 -19.61 -6.76
C ILE A 304 27.10 -19.89 -5.49
N GLY A 305 26.52 -20.64 -4.54
CA GLY A 305 27.21 -21.00 -3.30
C GLY A 305 28.52 -21.76 -3.56
N VAL A 306 28.49 -22.77 -4.42
CA VAL A 306 29.69 -23.53 -4.80
C VAL A 306 30.71 -22.65 -5.53
N ALA A 307 30.28 -21.84 -6.49
CA ALA A 307 31.17 -21.00 -7.30
C ALA A 307 31.92 -19.93 -6.48
N ARG A 308 31.32 -19.43 -5.40
CA ARG A 308 31.96 -18.45 -4.51
C ARG A 308 33.08 -19.05 -3.66
N MET A 309 33.08 -20.37 -3.47
CA MET A 309 34.07 -21.07 -2.64
C MET A 309 35.11 -21.81 -3.49
N ALA A 310 34.70 -22.39 -4.62
CA ALA A 310 35.56 -23.19 -5.46
C ALA A 310 36.42 -22.34 -6.39
N LYS A 311 37.73 -22.63 -6.45
CA LYS A 311 38.66 -22.06 -7.43
C LYS A 311 39.11 -23.09 -8.47
N THR A 312 39.04 -24.37 -8.14
CA THR A 312 39.38 -25.47 -9.06
C THR A 312 38.26 -26.50 -9.15
N LYS A 313 38.38 -27.46 -10.08
CA LYS A 313 37.40 -28.55 -10.22
C LYS A 313 37.40 -29.49 -9.01
N GLU A 314 38.56 -29.66 -8.36
CA GLU A 314 38.70 -30.45 -7.14
C GLU A 314 37.93 -29.83 -5.97
N ASP A 315 37.98 -28.50 -5.82
CA ASP A 315 37.17 -27.79 -4.81
C ASP A 315 35.67 -28.02 -5.06
N VAL A 316 35.25 -27.98 -6.32
CA VAL A 316 33.85 -28.24 -6.71
C VAL A 316 33.42 -29.64 -6.30
N ASP A 317 34.24 -30.65 -6.61
CA ASP A 317 33.93 -32.04 -6.27
C ASP A 317 33.85 -32.23 -4.75
N PHE A 318 34.80 -31.67 -4.00
CA PHE A 318 34.77 -31.69 -2.53
C PHE A 318 33.51 -31.05 -1.94
N LEU A 319 33.15 -29.84 -2.40
CA LEU A 319 31.96 -29.12 -1.90
C LEU A 319 30.66 -29.84 -2.24
N ILE A 320 30.59 -30.48 -3.41
CA ILE A 320 29.42 -31.25 -3.81
C ILE A 320 29.33 -32.56 -3.02
N GLU A 321 30.44 -33.24 -2.76
CA GLU A 321 30.46 -34.43 -1.89
C GLU A 321 30.04 -34.09 -0.46
N LEU A 322 30.59 -33.01 0.10
CA LEU A 322 30.21 -32.52 1.43
C LEU A 322 28.71 -32.18 1.51
N LYS A 323 28.15 -31.55 0.46
CA LYS A 323 26.70 -31.33 0.37
C LYS A 323 25.91 -32.64 0.37
N LYS A 324 26.38 -33.70 -0.29
CA LYS A 324 25.66 -35.00 -0.32
C LYS A 324 25.70 -35.74 1.00
N GLU A 325 26.79 -35.60 1.74
CA GLU A 325 27.02 -36.34 2.99
C GLU A 325 26.25 -35.72 4.17
N TYR A 326 26.08 -34.39 4.18
CA TYR A 326 25.58 -33.66 5.34
C TYR A 326 24.30 -32.82 5.13
N LEU A 327 23.79 -32.67 3.90
CA LEU A 327 22.62 -31.81 3.58
C LEU A 327 21.58 -32.54 2.71
#